data_AF-A0AAV9ZWY8-F1
#
_entry.id   AF-A0AAV9ZWY8-F1
#
_cell.length_a   1.000
_cell.length_b   1.000
_cell.length_c   1.000
_cell.angle_alpha   90.00
_cell.angle_beta   90.00
_cell.angle_gamma   90.00
#
_symmetry.space_group_name_H-M   'P 1'
#
loop_
_entity.id
_entity.type
_entity.pdbx_description
1 polymer ?
#
loop_
_entity_poly.entity_id
_entity_poly.type
_entity_poly.pdbx_seq_one_letter_code
_entity_poly.pdbx_strand_id
1 'polypeptide(L)' 'CGLSGCRQKCRSAADLRRHRESLAHCPDKKHWCAGCPLRFTRVDALKRHLSHPNAGRCR' A
#
# COMPACT_ATOMS: atom_id res chain seq x y z
N CYS A 1 12.53 -0.49 12.27
CA CYS A 1 11.15 -0.79 12.67
C CYS A 1 11.25 -1.58 13.96
N GLY A 2 10.46 -1.29 14.98
CA GLY A 2 10.55 -1.95 16.29
C GLY A 2 9.73 -3.25 16.40
N LEU A 3 9.19 -3.74 15.29
CA LEU A 3 8.34 -4.93 15.26
C LEU A 3 9.18 -6.21 15.10
N SER A 4 8.83 -7.23 15.88
CA SER A 4 9.45 -8.56 15.80
C SER A 4 9.37 -9.09 14.38
N GLY A 5 10.54 -9.35 13.78
CA GLY A 5 10.66 -9.84 12.40
C GLY A 5 10.97 -8.78 11.34
N CYS A 6 10.99 -7.48 11.67
CA CYS A 6 11.31 -6.43 10.69
C CYS A 6 12.51 -5.57 11.08
N ARG A 7 13.56 -5.63 10.27
CA ARG A 7 14.83 -4.91 10.46
C ARG A 7 14.94 -3.64 9.59
N GLN A 8 13.83 -3.16 9.02
CA GLN A 8 13.84 -2.03 8.10
C GLN A 8 14.15 -0.72 8.84
N LYS A 9 15.19 0.00 8.41
CA LYS A 9 15.54 1.34 8.92
C LYS A 9 14.93 2.40 8.01
N CYS A 10 13.95 3.13 8.55
CA CYS A 10 13.35 4.27 7.88
C CYS A 10 14.04 5.55 8.37
N ARG A 11 14.23 6.51 7.46
CA ARG A 11 14.96 7.76 7.74
C ARG A 11 14.09 8.84 8.39
N SER A 12 12.77 8.62 8.45
CA SER A 12 11.81 9.63 8.89
C SER A 12 10.58 8.98 9.54
N ALA A 13 9.90 9.72 10.42
CA ALA A 13 8.69 9.23 11.09
C ALA A 13 7.53 8.95 10.10
N ALA A 14 7.39 9.76 9.04
CA ALA A 14 6.41 9.51 7.98
C ALA A 14 6.70 8.21 7.21
N ASP A 15 7.98 7.91 6.98
CA ASP A 15 8.42 6.69 6.30
C ASP A 15 8.23 5.46 7.20
N LEU A 16 8.50 5.59 8.51
CA LEU A 16 8.15 4.56 9.51
C LEU A 16 6.64 4.30 9.58
N ARG A 17 5.81 5.34 9.45
CA ARG A 17 4.34 5.23 9.42
C ARG A 17 3.86 4.51 8.17
N ARG A 18 4.40 4.85 7.00
CA ARG A 18 4.11 4.15 5.75
C ARG A 18 4.61 2.71 5.76
N HIS A 19 5.76 2.45 6.38
CA HIS A 19 6.32 1.10 6.52
C HIS A 19 5.48 0.22 7.45
N ARG A 20 5.05 0.74 8.61
CA ARG A 20 4.18 -0.01 9.54
C ARG A 20 2.78 -0.26 8.97
N GLU A 21 2.28 0.63 8.11
CA GLU A 21 1.05 0.43 7.33
C GLU A 21 1.26 -0.41 6.06
N SER A 22 2.51 -0.67 5.70
CA SER A 22 2.82 -1.62 4.63
C SER A 22 2.52 -3.04 5.11
N LEU A 23 2.14 -3.91 4.17
CA LEU A 23 1.63 -5.26 4.45
C LEU A 23 2.57 -6.19 5.23
N ALA A 24 3.84 -5.81 5.41
CA ALA A 24 4.81 -6.61 6.15
C ALA A 24 4.37 -6.91 7.60
N HIS A 25 3.46 -6.10 8.15
CA HIS A 25 2.91 -6.31 9.50
C HIS A 25 1.38 -6.41 9.54
N CYS A 26 0.67 -5.86 8.55
CA CYS A 26 -0.78 -5.96 8.47
C CYS A 26 -1.19 -6.27 7.02
N PRO A 27 -1.44 -7.54 6.67
CA PRO A 27 -1.76 -7.96 5.30
C PRO A 27 -3.19 -7.56 4.88
N ASP A 28 -3.87 -6.71 5.65
CA ASP A 28 -5.22 -6.28 5.35
C ASP A 28 -5.16 -5.29 4.18
N LYS A 29 -5.14 -5.83 2.96
CA LYS A 29 -5.33 -5.08 1.71
C LYS A 29 -6.78 -4.56 1.70
N LYS A 30 -7.04 -3.52 2.49
CA LYS A 30 -8.32 -2.81 2.63
C LYS A 30 -8.75 -2.06 1.37
N HIS A 31 -7.86 -1.95 0.40
CA HIS A 31 -8.04 -1.05 -0.74
C HIS A 31 -7.94 -1.87 -2.03
N TRP A 32 -9.08 -2.28 -2.57
CA TRP A 32 -9.15 -2.97 -3.87
C TRP A 32 -9.89 -2.10 -4.88
N CYS A 33 -9.57 -2.27 -6.15
CA CYS A 33 -10.38 -1.66 -7.20
C CYS A 33 -11.63 -2.52 -7.45
N ALA A 34 -12.79 -1.91 -7.63
CA ALA A 34 -14.02 -2.63 -7.93
C ALA A 34 -14.07 -3.16 -9.38
N GLY A 35 -13.34 -2.51 -10.31
CA GLY A 35 -13.34 -2.85 -11.74
C GLY A 35 -12.18 -3.73 -12.20
N CYS A 36 -11.34 -4.22 -11.30
CA CYS A 36 -10.11 -4.95 -11.65
C CYS A 36 -9.59 -5.68 -10.40
N PRO A 37 -8.98 -6.88 -10.54
CA PRO A 37 -8.57 -7.72 -9.39
C PRO A 37 -7.36 -7.18 -8.61
N LEU A 38 -6.97 -5.92 -8.86
CA LEU A 38 -5.85 -5.27 -8.21
C LEU A 38 -6.19 -4.89 -6.77
N ARG A 39 -5.41 -5.45 -5.84
CA ARG A 39 -5.50 -5.17 -4.42
C ARG A 39 -4.27 -4.38 -3.99
N PHE A 40 -4.55 -3.19 -3.48
CA PHE A 40 -3.57 -2.25 -2.97
C PHE A 40 -3.51 -2.29 -1.46
N THR A 41 -2.37 -1.89 -0.96
CA THR A 41 -2.02 -1.89 0.45
C THR A 41 -2.17 -0.51 1.05
N ARG A 42 -2.29 0.49 0.17
CA ARG A 42 -2.22 1.91 0.49
C ARG A 42 -3.24 2.68 -0.35
N VAL A 43 -3.91 3.64 0.28
CA VAL A 43 -4.93 4.48 -0.35
C VAL A 43 -4.37 5.34 -1.48
N ASP A 44 -3.16 5.88 -1.37
CA ASP A 44 -2.55 6.70 -2.42
C ASP A 44 -2.25 5.89 -3.69
N ALA A 45 -1.89 4.62 -3.53
CA ALA A 45 -1.68 3.72 -4.66
C ALA A 45 -3.01 3.44 -5.38
N LEU A 46 -4.08 3.19 -4.62
CA LEU A 46 -5.43 3.04 -5.17
C LEU A 46 -5.92 4.34 -5.83
N LYS A 47 -5.76 5.50 -5.18
CA LYS A 47 -6.15 6.81 -5.74
C LYS A 47 -5.43 7.10 -7.05
N ARG A 48 -4.12 6.86 -7.12
CA ARG A 48 -3.36 7.04 -8.36
C ARG A 48 -3.82 6.05 -9.44
N HIS A 49 -4.14 4.81 -9.06
CA HIS A 49 -4.71 3.83 -9.96
C HIS A 49 -6.08 4.27 -10.51
N LEU A 50 -6.98 4.74 -9.65
CA LEU A 50 -8.31 5.26 -10.05
C LEU A 50 -8.21 6.57 -10.85
N SER A 51 -7.23 7.41 -10.55
CA SER A 51 -7.00 8.69 -11.23
C SER A 51 -6.43 8.53 -12.64
N HIS A 52 -5.78 7.40 -12.93
CA HIS A 52 -5.23 7.11 -14.25
C HIS A 52 -6.02 5.97 -14.90
N PRO A 53 -7.06 6.27 -15.71
CA PRO A 53 -7.91 5.26 -16.33
C PRO A 53 -7.17 4.29 -17.26
N ASN A 54 -5.92 4.62 -17.66
CA ASN A 54 -5.09 3.81 -18.55
C ASN A 54 -3.91 3.09 -17.86
N ALA A 55 -3.61 3.34 -16.57
CA ALA A 55 -2.37 2.87 -15.94
C ALA A 55 -2.46 1.47 -15.30
N GLY A 56 -3.66 0.90 -15.23
CA GLY A 56 -3.87 -0.50 -14.91
C GLY A 56 -5.12 -0.92 -15.64
N ARG A 57 -5.03 -1.93 -16.49
CA ARG A 57 -6.16 -2.46 -17.27
C ARG A 57 -7.31 -2.84 -16.32
N CYS A 58 -8.19 -1.89 -16.08
CA CYS A 58 -9.55 -2.09 -15.63
C CYS A 58 -10.34 -2.12 -16.92
N ARG A 59 -10.32 -3.29 -17.55
CA ARG A 59 -11.13 -3.60 -18.71
C ARG A 59 -12.16 -4.61 -18.27
#